data_AF-A0A1R0KZ94-F1
#
_entry.id   AF-A0A1R0KZ94-F1
#
_cell.length_a   1.000
_cell.length_b   1.000
_cell.length_c   1.000
_cell.angle_alpha   90.00
_cell.angle_beta   90.00
_cell.angle_gamma   90.00
#
_symmetry.space_group_name_H-M   'P 1'
#
loop_
_entity.id
_entity.type
_entity.pdbx_description
1 polymer ?
#
loop_
_entity_poly.entity_id
_entity_poly.type
_entity_poly.pdbx_seq_one_letter_code
_entity_poly.pdbx_strand_id
1 'polypeptide(L)'
;MSTHAGESSLTEAPAPARRWRVKAEQSIDYEVLMTDGVLDPANPALVEAGTTIRTERIRRFIVIDATVHELYGDALRKYLEHHDCEYLLCVLPASEEAKTMESVLTVVKGLDSFGISRRHEPIIAIGGGVLLDIVGLAASMYRRSTPYVRVPTSLIGLVDAGVGIKTGVNFGDHKNRIGTYFAPTVALLDRGFLATLEDRHVSNGLAEILKIALIKDATLFRLLEDHAELLLAERLTGQTQTGDAVAREVFSRAVGGMLEELEPNLWEKQLERLVDYGHSFSPTLEMRALPALLHGEAVTVDMALTTVLAEGRGLVSTSDRERIIGLMRRLRLPVWHPLLEPGLLEPALRETTRHRDGLQRMPIPVGIGGACFLHDLTVAELGRAAGILRELDEDLVITDVNDGSEAEGNRVIRQDGMSRTWEVITWSSLAPGASREEDTQTGTDRFCFVLAGAGELHVDGISHGMRPGYLVATRAGAGHRFVNPGTEDLSWLVIEVSGTPARGGVA
;
A
#
# COMPACT_ATOMS: atom_id res chain seq x y z
N MET A 1 59.74 78.04 16.92
CA MET A 1 58.42 78.28 16.29
C MET A 1 58.50 77.72 14.89
N SER A 2 57.70 76.78 14.39
CA SER A 2 56.57 76.00 14.91
C SER A 2 56.49 74.76 14.00
N THR A 3 56.63 73.56 14.57
CA THR A 3 55.64 72.47 14.59
C THR A 3 54.82 72.26 13.31
N HIS A 4 55.18 71.23 12.54
CA HIS A 4 54.22 70.46 11.74
C HIS A 4 54.05 69.09 12.39
N ALA A 5 52.91 68.90 13.06
CA ALA A 5 52.45 67.64 13.59
C ALA A 5 51.84 66.81 12.45
N GLY A 6 52.22 65.54 12.36
CA GLY A 6 51.61 64.58 11.47
C GLY A 6 50.21 64.20 11.97
N GLU A 7 49.23 64.20 11.07
CA GLU A 7 47.90 63.67 11.33
C GLU A 7 47.92 62.14 11.28
N SER A 8 47.65 61.54 12.43
CA SER A 8 47.37 60.12 12.61
C SER A 8 45.97 59.80 12.06
N SER A 9 45.89 58.95 11.05
CA SER A 9 44.60 58.40 10.60
C SER A 9 44.12 57.36 11.62
N LEU A 10 43.22 57.79 12.52
CA LEU A 10 42.47 56.87 13.37
C LEU A 10 41.43 56.15 12.52
N THR A 11 41.71 54.89 12.18
CA THR A 11 40.69 53.96 11.68
C THR A 11 39.72 53.67 12.84
N GLU A 12 38.54 54.29 12.82
CA GLU A 12 37.44 53.95 13.73
C GLU A 12 37.09 52.46 13.55
N ALA A 13 37.21 51.69 14.63
CA ALA A 13 36.72 50.32 14.66
C ALA A 13 35.19 50.33 14.46
N PRO A 14 34.63 49.46 13.59
CA PRO A 14 33.20 49.44 13.35
C PRO A 14 32.44 49.17 14.67
N ALA A 15 31.43 49.99 14.95
CA ALA A 15 30.60 49.85 16.13
C ALA A 15 30.03 48.42 16.23
N PRO A 16 30.03 47.79 17.43
CA PRO A 16 29.59 46.41 17.57
C PRO A 16 28.14 46.26 17.10
N ALA A 17 27.91 45.30 16.19
CA ALA A 17 26.59 45.01 15.66
C ALA A 17 25.62 44.63 16.79
N ARG A 18 24.45 45.29 16.85
CA ARG A 18 23.39 44.93 17.79
C ARG A 18 22.74 43.62 17.35
N ARG A 19 22.70 42.63 18.23
CA ARG A 19 22.14 41.30 17.97
C ARG A 19 21.04 40.98 18.98
N TRP A 20 19.88 40.54 18.47
CA TRP A 20 18.82 39.93 19.26
C TRP A 20 18.74 38.43 18.94
N ARG A 21 18.48 37.60 19.95
CA ARG A 21 18.22 36.16 19.79
C ARG A 21 16.86 35.87 20.41
N VAL A 22 15.96 35.27 19.64
CA VAL A 22 14.66 34.78 20.12
C VAL A 22 14.74 33.26 20.22
N LYS A 23 14.37 32.71 21.38
CA LYS A 23 14.15 31.28 21.59
C LYS A 23 12.73 31.12 22.10
N ALA A 24 11.94 30.30 21.43
CA ALA A 24 10.58 29.93 21.83
C ALA A 24 10.40 28.42 21.66
N GLU A 25 9.47 27.85 22.41
CA GLU A 25 9.13 26.43 22.39
C GLU A 25 7.63 26.31 22.08
N GLN A 26 7.25 25.34 21.26
CA GLN A 26 5.87 25.07 20.86
C GLN A 26 5.61 23.58 21.09
N SER A 27 4.61 23.25 21.91
CA SER A 27 4.14 21.88 22.08
C SER A 27 3.34 21.44 20.86
N ILE A 28 3.51 20.18 20.47
CA ILE A 28 2.66 19.48 19.51
C ILE A 28 2.01 18.34 20.24
N ASP A 29 0.69 18.26 20.12
CA ASP A 29 -0.15 17.26 20.76
C ASP A 29 -1.26 16.89 19.77
N TYR A 30 -1.45 15.60 19.53
CA TYR A 30 -2.51 15.05 18.70
C TYR A 30 -2.82 13.62 19.09
N GLU A 31 -4.06 13.20 18.84
CA GLU A 31 -4.52 11.86 19.16
C GLU A 31 -4.65 11.00 17.90
N VAL A 32 -4.36 9.70 18.03
CA VAL A 32 -4.71 8.67 17.05
C VAL A 32 -5.65 7.71 17.73
N LEU A 33 -6.92 7.77 17.36
CA LEU A 33 -8.01 7.06 18.03
C LEU A 33 -8.58 5.99 17.10
N MET A 34 -8.46 4.73 17.49
CA MET A 34 -9.22 3.65 16.86
C MET A 34 -10.69 3.72 17.34
N THR A 35 -11.62 3.78 16.40
CA THR A 35 -13.06 3.87 16.68
C THR A 35 -13.83 3.00 15.69
N ASP A 36 -14.94 2.40 16.12
CA ASP A 36 -15.78 1.57 15.25
C ASP A 36 -17.07 2.35 14.94
N GLY A 37 -17.45 2.42 13.66
CA GLY A 37 -18.69 3.08 13.23
C GLY A 37 -18.69 4.59 13.48
N VAL A 38 -17.72 5.31 12.93
CA VAL A 38 -17.56 6.76 13.13
C VAL A 38 -18.73 7.59 12.55
N LEU A 39 -19.52 6.99 11.67
CA LEU A 39 -20.75 7.56 11.10
C LEU A 39 -22.03 7.00 11.75
N ASP A 40 -21.92 6.14 12.77
CA ASP A 40 -23.06 5.71 13.58
C ASP A 40 -23.54 6.90 14.44
N PRO A 41 -24.82 7.32 14.37
CA PRO A 41 -25.35 8.40 15.21
C PRO A 41 -25.14 8.20 16.72
N ALA A 42 -24.94 6.97 17.20
CA ALA A 42 -24.61 6.70 18.60
C ALA A 42 -23.14 6.98 18.96
N ASN A 43 -22.25 7.13 17.97
CA ASN A 43 -20.83 7.38 18.16
C ASN A 43 -20.52 8.89 18.10
N PRO A 44 -20.24 9.57 19.22
CA PRO A 44 -20.02 11.02 19.22
C PRO A 44 -18.63 11.44 18.67
N ALA A 45 -17.75 10.48 18.33
CA ALA A 45 -16.35 10.77 18.03
C ALA A 45 -16.17 11.81 16.91
N LEU A 46 -16.92 11.71 15.81
CA LEU A 46 -16.78 12.63 14.67
C LEU A 46 -17.25 14.05 15.01
N VAL A 47 -18.41 14.19 15.66
CA VAL A 47 -18.96 15.50 15.99
C VAL A 47 -18.17 16.18 17.09
N GLU A 48 -17.62 15.43 18.05
CA GLU A 48 -16.81 15.99 19.15
C GLU A 48 -15.35 16.22 18.76
N ALA A 49 -14.85 15.59 17.69
CA ALA A 49 -13.45 15.66 17.26
C ALA A 49 -12.89 17.09 17.18
N GLY A 50 -11.83 17.34 17.94
CA GLY A 50 -11.12 18.62 17.97
C GLY A 50 -11.92 19.80 18.56
N THR A 51 -13.06 19.54 19.20
CA THR A 51 -13.87 20.59 19.83
C THR A 51 -13.30 20.98 21.18
N THR A 52 -12.91 22.25 21.31
CA THR A 52 -12.35 22.80 22.57
C THR A 52 -13.36 23.61 23.37
N ILE A 53 -14.47 24.04 22.75
CA ILE A 53 -15.53 24.84 23.38
C ILE A 53 -16.87 24.27 22.93
N ARG A 54 -17.77 24.00 23.90
CA ARG A 54 -19.16 23.65 23.62
C ARG A 54 -19.95 24.93 23.35
N THR A 55 -20.31 25.14 22.08
CA THR A 55 -21.25 26.18 21.66
C THR A 55 -22.67 25.63 21.62
N GLU A 56 -23.68 26.51 21.63
CA GLU A 56 -25.10 26.10 21.53
C GLU A 56 -25.42 25.37 20.22
N ARG A 57 -24.64 25.63 19.15
CA ARG A 57 -24.77 24.97 17.84
C ARG A 57 -23.41 24.50 17.34
N ILE A 58 -23.34 23.24 16.88
CA ILE A 58 -22.11 22.65 16.33
C ILE A 58 -22.04 22.95 14.83
N ARG A 59 -20.89 23.44 14.36
CA ARG A 59 -20.65 23.79 12.95
C ARG A 59 -19.44 23.05 12.41
N ARG A 60 -19.55 22.41 11.24
CA ARG A 60 -18.46 21.63 10.62
C ARG A 60 -18.30 21.92 9.14
N PHE A 61 -17.08 22.28 8.75
CA PHE A 61 -16.67 22.25 7.35
C PHE A 61 -15.97 20.91 7.08
N ILE A 62 -16.55 20.12 6.19
CA ILE A 62 -16.11 18.75 5.92
C ILE A 62 -15.65 18.67 4.47
N VAL A 63 -14.40 18.26 4.27
CA VAL A 63 -13.89 17.89 2.96
C VAL A 63 -13.95 16.38 2.85
N ILE A 64 -14.62 15.88 1.80
CA ILE A 64 -14.83 14.44 1.59
C ILE A 64 -14.41 14.06 0.18
N ASP A 65 -13.75 12.91 0.05
CA ASP A 65 -13.42 12.34 -1.25
C ASP A 65 -14.71 12.04 -2.05
N ALA A 66 -14.67 12.23 -3.37
CA ALA A 66 -15.84 12.04 -4.24
C ALA A 66 -16.41 10.62 -4.18
N THR A 67 -15.57 9.58 -4.25
CA THR A 67 -16.01 8.18 -4.18
C THR A 67 -16.55 7.85 -2.79
N VAL A 68 -15.89 8.36 -1.74
CA VAL A 68 -16.38 8.20 -0.35
C VAL A 68 -17.73 8.91 -0.16
N HIS A 69 -17.92 10.08 -0.76
CA HIS A 69 -19.19 10.82 -0.71
C HIS A 69 -20.33 10.05 -1.39
N GLU A 70 -20.06 9.42 -2.54
CA GLU A 70 -21.03 8.58 -3.23
C GLU A 70 -21.46 7.38 -2.36
N LEU A 71 -20.52 6.74 -1.67
CA LEU A 71 -20.78 5.56 -0.84
C LEU A 71 -21.39 5.88 0.53
N TYR A 72 -20.92 6.94 1.19
CA TYR A 72 -21.19 7.23 2.60
C TYR A 72 -21.81 8.60 2.87
N GLY A 73 -22.02 9.43 1.84
CA GLY A 73 -22.54 10.79 2.00
C GLY A 73 -23.91 10.85 2.67
N ASP A 74 -24.79 9.89 2.41
CA ASP A 74 -26.10 9.82 3.06
C ASP A 74 -26.01 9.40 4.54
N ALA A 75 -25.09 8.48 4.87
CA ALA A 75 -24.83 8.11 6.27
C ALA A 75 -24.25 9.30 7.04
N LEU A 76 -23.30 10.02 6.44
CA LEU A 76 -22.71 11.23 7.01
C LEU A 76 -23.76 12.34 7.23
N ARG A 77 -24.66 12.58 6.27
CA ARG A 77 -25.73 13.59 6.44
C ARG A 77 -26.67 13.22 7.59
N LYS A 78 -27.12 11.96 7.65
CA LYS A 78 -27.96 11.46 8.75
C LYS A 78 -27.27 11.59 10.11
N TYR A 79 -25.97 11.30 10.18
CA TYR A 79 -25.16 11.49 11.37
C TYR A 79 -25.16 12.96 11.83
N LEU A 80 -24.83 13.88 10.91
CA LEU A 80 -24.74 15.31 11.22
C LEU A 80 -26.10 15.89 11.62
N GLU A 81 -27.18 15.49 10.96
CA GLU A 81 -28.56 15.88 11.29
C GLU A 81 -29.00 15.36 12.66
N HIS A 82 -28.64 14.11 13.00
CA HIS A 82 -28.93 13.54 14.32
C HIS A 82 -28.31 14.36 15.46
N HIS A 83 -27.12 14.91 15.24
CA HIS A 83 -26.40 15.74 16.20
C HIS A 83 -26.70 17.25 16.10
N ASP A 84 -27.72 17.65 15.35
CA ASP A 84 -28.08 19.06 15.09
C ASP A 84 -26.87 19.92 14.65
N CYS A 85 -26.01 19.33 13.83
CA CYS A 85 -24.81 19.98 13.31
C CYS A 85 -25.17 20.78 12.06
N GLU A 86 -24.79 22.06 12.02
CA GLU A 86 -24.75 22.83 10.78
C GLU A 86 -23.46 22.47 10.03
N TYR A 87 -23.55 22.17 8.73
CA TYR A 87 -22.39 21.70 7.99
C TYR A 87 -22.34 22.20 6.54
N LEU A 88 -21.14 22.19 5.99
CA LEU A 88 -20.89 22.30 4.55
C LEU A 88 -20.00 21.13 4.11
N LEU A 89 -20.45 20.41 3.08
CA LEU A 89 -19.67 19.34 2.44
C LEU A 89 -18.94 19.90 1.21
N CYS A 90 -17.62 19.90 1.26
CA CYS A 90 -16.74 20.18 0.13
C CYS A 90 -16.30 18.84 -0.47
N VAL A 91 -16.96 18.41 -1.55
CA VAL A 91 -16.61 17.16 -2.24
C VAL A 91 -15.45 17.41 -3.20
N LEU A 92 -14.40 16.59 -3.10
CA LEU A 92 -13.19 16.73 -3.92
C LEU A 92 -12.79 15.35 -4.49
N PRO A 93 -12.59 15.19 -5.81
CA PRO A 93 -12.03 13.96 -6.35
C PRO A 93 -10.55 13.85 -5.96
N ALA A 94 -10.18 12.79 -5.23
CA ALA A 94 -8.80 12.57 -4.80
C ALA A 94 -8.12 11.47 -5.62
N SER A 95 -7.26 11.87 -6.56
CA SER A 95 -6.30 11.00 -7.25
C SER A 95 -4.89 11.59 -7.12
N GLU A 96 -3.86 10.79 -7.42
CA GLU A 96 -2.48 11.27 -7.32
C GLU A 96 -2.20 12.42 -8.31
N GLU A 97 -2.87 12.44 -9.46
CA GLU A 97 -2.85 13.55 -10.44
C GLU A 97 -3.59 14.78 -9.93
N ALA A 98 -4.66 14.61 -9.16
CA ALA A 98 -5.40 15.70 -8.53
C ALA A 98 -4.71 16.22 -7.26
N LYS A 99 -3.58 15.63 -6.85
CA LYS A 99 -2.79 16.03 -5.67
C LYS A 99 -1.94 17.28 -5.93
N THR A 100 -2.61 18.41 -6.13
CA THR A 100 -1.99 19.67 -6.59
C THR A 100 -2.36 20.86 -5.68
N MET A 101 -1.62 21.97 -5.84
CA MET A 101 -1.96 23.24 -5.19
C MET A 101 -3.33 23.78 -5.62
N GLU A 102 -3.85 23.41 -6.79
CA GLU A 102 -5.18 23.85 -7.21
C GLU A 102 -6.27 23.22 -6.34
N SER A 103 -6.15 21.93 -6.03
CA SER A 103 -7.02 21.22 -5.09
C SER A 103 -6.98 21.84 -3.69
N VAL A 104 -5.79 22.24 -3.21
CA VAL A 104 -5.62 22.98 -1.95
C VAL A 104 -6.41 24.31 -1.99
N LEU A 105 -6.31 25.06 -3.10
CA LEU A 105 -7.03 26.34 -3.24
C LEU A 105 -8.55 26.16 -3.34
N THR A 106 -9.04 25.04 -3.87
CA THR A 106 -10.47 24.70 -3.86
C THR A 106 -10.98 24.53 -2.43
N VAL A 107 -10.23 23.83 -1.57
CA VAL A 107 -10.56 23.71 -0.14
C VAL A 107 -10.57 25.09 0.53
N VAL A 108 -9.55 25.92 0.27
CA VAL A 108 -9.47 27.29 0.84
C VAL A 108 -10.66 28.17 0.44
N LYS A 109 -11.11 28.12 -0.83
CA LYS A 109 -12.33 28.83 -1.28
C LYS A 109 -13.57 28.37 -0.52
N GLY A 110 -13.69 27.06 -0.25
CA GLY A 110 -14.77 26.51 0.57
C GLY A 110 -14.72 27.04 2.00
N LEU A 111 -13.55 27.06 2.62
CA LEU A 111 -13.35 27.58 3.98
C LEU A 111 -13.73 29.06 4.11
N ASP A 112 -13.31 29.88 3.14
CA ASP A 112 -13.63 31.31 3.12
C ASP A 112 -15.13 31.58 2.94
N SER A 113 -15.81 30.76 2.13
CA SER A 113 -17.26 30.91 1.93
C SER A 113 -18.08 30.46 3.16
N PHE A 114 -17.66 29.40 3.86
CA PHE A 114 -18.32 28.93 5.08
C PHE A 114 -18.02 29.79 6.32
N GLY A 115 -16.87 30.46 6.33
CA GLY A 115 -16.51 31.42 7.37
C GLY A 115 -16.20 30.78 8.73
N ILE A 116 -15.29 29.80 8.77
CA ILE A 116 -14.96 29.11 10.02
C ILE A 116 -14.32 30.02 11.09
N SER A 117 -14.58 29.68 12.35
CA SER A 117 -13.82 30.12 13.51
C SER A 117 -12.34 29.76 13.35
N ARG A 118 -11.46 30.56 13.95
CA ARG A 118 -10.01 30.34 13.82
C ARG A 118 -9.55 29.03 14.46
N ARG A 119 -10.19 28.56 15.53
CA ARG A 119 -9.72 27.43 16.34
C ARG A 119 -10.81 26.48 16.86
N HIS A 120 -12.07 26.89 16.86
CA HIS A 120 -13.14 26.12 17.51
C HIS A 120 -13.99 25.28 16.54
N GLU A 121 -13.77 25.45 15.24
CA GLU A 121 -14.45 24.72 14.17
C GLU A 121 -13.39 24.03 13.31
N PRO A 122 -12.84 22.89 13.78
CA PRO A 122 -11.82 22.16 13.03
C PRO A 122 -12.37 21.68 11.69
N ILE A 123 -11.50 21.68 10.68
CA ILE A 123 -11.80 21.10 9.36
C ILE A 123 -11.84 19.58 9.52
N ILE A 124 -12.83 18.89 8.96
CA ILE A 124 -12.85 17.43 8.94
C ILE A 124 -12.47 16.95 7.54
N ALA A 125 -11.44 16.11 7.40
CA ALA A 125 -11.03 15.49 6.15
C ALA A 125 -11.41 14.00 6.15
N ILE A 126 -12.26 13.56 5.22
CA ILE A 126 -12.76 12.17 5.13
C ILE A 126 -12.36 11.56 3.78
N GLY A 127 -11.32 10.74 3.76
CA GLY A 127 -10.81 10.15 2.52
C GLY A 127 -9.50 9.37 2.66
N GLY A 128 -8.95 8.92 1.54
CA GLY A 128 -7.61 8.30 1.50
C GLY A 128 -6.47 9.31 1.69
N GLY A 129 -5.22 8.81 1.71
CA GLY A 129 -4.02 9.62 1.98
C GLY A 129 -3.86 10.86 1.08
N VAL A 130 -4.25 10.79 -0.19
CA VAL A 130 -4.24 11.95 -1.11
C VAL A 130 -5.10 13.09 -0.58
N LEU A 131 -6.36 12.82 -0.21
CA LEU A 131 -7.27 13.83 0.32
C LEU A 131 -6.73 14.40 1.64
N LEU A 132 -6.27 13.53 2.54
CA LEU A 132 -5.76 13.94 3.85
C LEU A 132 -4.55 14.87 3.74
N ASP A 133 -3.67 14.61 2.77
CA ASP A 133 -2.51 15.46 2.49
C ASP A 133 -2.91 16.84 1.93
N ILE A 134 -3.85 16.87 0.97
CA ILE A 134 -4.36 18.12 0.38
C ILE A 134 -5.03 18.98 1.46
N VAL A 135 -5.92 18.38 2.25
CA VAL A 135 -6.69 19.11 3.27
C VAL A 135 -5.78 19.51 4.43
N GLY A 136 -4.83 18.67 4.82
CA GLY A 136 -3.85 19.02 5.84
C GLY A 136 -2.97 20.20 5.43
N LEU A 137 -2.55 20.26 4.16
CA LEU A 137 -1.80 21.41 3.64
C LEU A 137 -2.68 22.67 3.57
N ALA A 138 -3.95 22.55 3.16
CA ALA A 138 -4.89 23.67 3.20
C ALA A 138 -5.07 24.19 4.64
N ALA A 139 -5.21 23.30 5.63
CA ALA A 139 -5.39 23.63 7.03
C ALA A 139 -4.13 24.29 7.64
N SER A 140 -2.93 23.85 7.26
CA SER A 140 -1.68 24.46 7.74
C SER A 140 -1.50 25.89 7.22
N MET A 141 -1.94 26.15 5.99
CA MET A 141 -1.83 27.46 5.35
C MET A 141 -2.98 28.41 5.74
N TYR A 142 -4.21 27.90 5.90
CA TYR A 142 -5.38 28.73 6.19
C TYR A 142 -5.22 29.46 7.52
N ARG A 143 -5.23 30.81 7.47
CA ARG A 143 -4.92 31.70 8.60
C ARG A 143 -3.62 31.35 9.35
N ARG A 144 -2.65 30.77 8.61
CA ARG A 144 -1.32 30.31 9.06
C ARG A 144 -1.32 29.15 10.07
N SER A 145 -2.47 28.52 10.28
CA SER A 145 -2.68 27.28 11.05
C SER A 145 -4.15 27.26 11.47
N THR A 146 -4.87 26.25 11.02
CA THR A 146 -6.26 25.96 11.39
C THR A 146 -6.37 24.51 11.83
N PRO A 147 -6.95 24.20 13.01
CA PRO A 147 -7.10 22.82 13.47
C PRO A 147 -7.89 21.96 12.47
N TYR A 148 -7.53 20.69 12.36
CA TYR A 148 -8.24 19.76 11.50
C TYR A 148 -8.22 18.35 12.06
N VAL A 149 -9.14 17.53 11.57
CA VAL A 149 -9.37 16.14 11.94
C VAL A 149 -9.20 15.28 10.70
N ARG A 150 -8.57 14.12 10.86
CA ARG A 150 -8.43 13.13 9.79
C ARG A 150 -9.37 11.95 10.05
N VAL A 151 -10.10 11.55 9.03
CA VAL A 151 -10.91 10.33 9.00
C VAL A 151 -10.47 9.52 7.78
N PRO A 152 -9.36 8.76 7.90
CA PRO A 152 -8.87 7.92 6.82
C PRO A 152 -9.87 6.84 6.41
N THR A 153 -10.08 6.69 5.10
CA THR A 153 -11.01 5.68 4.54
C THR A 153 -10.31 4.61 3.69
N SER A 154 -9.01 4.72 3.49
CA SER A 154 -8.18 3.70 2.83
C SER A 154 -7.21 3.06 3.80
N LEU A 155 -6.72 1.86 3.49
CA LEU A 155 -5.78 1.17 4.38
C LEU A 155 -4.46 1.94 4.55
N ILE A 156 -3.91 2.55 3.49
CA ILE A 156 -2.78 3.49 3.58
C ILE A 156 -3.09 4.63 4.56
N GLY A 157 -4.29 5.21 4.46
CA GLY A 157 -4.71 6.28 5.35
C GLY A 157 -4.72 5.83 6.82
N LEU A 158 -5.21 4.61 7.09
CA LEU A 158 -5.36 4.12 8.46
C LEU A 158 -4.02 3.78 9.14
N VAL A 159 -3.00 3.35 8.38
CA VAL A 159 -1.74 2.83 8.95
C VAL A 159 -0.52 3.71 8.73
N ASP A 160 -0.58 4.68 7.82
CA ASP A 160 0.54 5.57 7.50
C ASP A 160 0.08 7.02 7.31
N ALA A 161 -0.51 7.34 6.16
CA ALA A 161 -0.74 8.71 5.73
C ALA A 161 -1.64 9.52 6.70
N GLY A 162 -2.60 8.86 7.36
CA GLY A 162 -3.48 9.48 8.34
C GLY A 162 -2.88 9.60 9.74
N VAL A 163 -1.85 8.81 10.07
CA VAL A 163 -1.23 8.71 11.39
C VAL A 163 -0.16 9.78 11.60
N GLY A 164 0.66 10.04 10.57
CA GLY A 164 1.74 11.02 10.66
C GLY A 164 1.29 12.48 10.63
N ILE A 165 2.26 13.40 10.55
CA ILE A 165 1.98 14.85 10.48
C ILE A 165 2.38 15.48 9.15
N LYS A 166 2.94 14.69 8.23
CA LYS A 166 3.29 15.18 6.90
C LYS A 166 2.00 15.49 6.13
N THR A 167 2.09 16.55 5.35
CA THR A 167 1.05 17.02 4.43
C THR A 167 1.77 17.52 3.19
N GLY A 168 1.17 17.36 2.00
CA GLY A 168 1.85 17.83 0.81
C GLY A 168 1.10 17.60 -0.49
N VAL A 169 1.62 18.21 -1.54
CA VAL A 169 1.14 18.05 -2.91
C VAL A 169 2.32 17.91 -3.87
N ASN A 170 2.04 17.35 -5.04
CA ASN A 170 3.01 17.19 -6.10
C ASN A 170 3.31 18.55 -6.75
N PHE A 171 4.51 18.69 -7.31
CA PHE A 171 4.90 19.88 -8.08
C PHE A 171 5.71 19.49 -9.31
N GLY A 172 5.12 19.69 -10.49
CA GLY A 172 5.60 19.07 -11.72
C GLY A 172 5.65 17.55 -11.55
N ASP A 173 6.78 16.96 -11.91
CA ASP A 173 6.99 15.51 -11.93
C ASP A 173 7.51 14.99 -10.56
N HIS A 174 7.44 15.82 -9.51
CA HIS A 174 8.00 15.52 -8.19
C HIS A 174 6.90 15.25 -7.16
N LYS A 175 6.97 14.04 -6.56
CA LYS A 175 6.10 13.59 -5.48
C LYS A 175 6.26 14.47 -4.23
N ASN A 176 5.15 14.89 -3.62
CA ASN A 176 5.09 15.56 -2.31
C ASN A 176 6.08 16.73 -2.12
N ARG A 177 6.41 17.45 -3.19
CA ARG A 177 7.49 18.46 -3.18
C ARG A 177 7.13 19.72 -2.41
N ILE A 178 5.85 20.08 -2.32
CA ILE A 178 5.36 21.23 -1.56
C ILE A 178 4.54 20.68 -0.39
N GLY A 179 4.92 21.01 0.85
CA GLY A 179 4.26 20.44 2.01
C GLY A 179 4.61 21.10 3.34
N THR A 180 3.98 20.62 4.40
CA THR A 180 4.22 21.06 5.78
C THR A 180 4.17 19.89 6.77
N TYR A 181 4.83 20.06 7.91
CA TYR A 181 4.63 19.21 9.09
C TYR A 181 3.51 19.83 9.93
N PHE A 182 2.29 19.31 9.81
CA PHE A 182 1.11 19.86 10.46
C PHE A 182 0.22 18.74 11.03
N ALA A 183 0.36 18.55 12.35
CA ALA A 183 -0.38 17.53 13.08
C ALA A 183 -1.90 17.79 13.01
N PRO A 184 -2.73 16.75 12.79
CA PRO A 184 -4.15 16.86 13.06
C PRO A 184 -4.38 17.13 14.55
N THR A 185 -5.59 17.47 14.95
CA THR A 185 -5.97 17.41 16.37
C THR A 185 -6.26 15.98 16.78
N VAL A 186 -6.95 15.24 15.90
CA VAL A 186 -7.18 13.80 16.06
C VAL A 186 -7.27 13.12 14.70
N ALA A 187 -6.75 11.90 14.60
CA ALA A 187 -7.00 10.96 13.52
C ALA A 187 -7.97 9.86 14.02
N LEU A 188 -9.16 9.79 13.45
CA LEU A 188 -10.19 8.79 13.77
C LEU A 188 -10.07 7.59 12.82
N LEU A 189 -9.51 6.50 13.31
CA LEU A 189 -9.28 5.30 12.53
C LEU A 189 -10.47 4.35 12.66
N ASP A 190 -11.27 4.24 11.60
CA ASP A 190 -12.40 3.29 11.52
C ASP A 190 -12.17 2.28 10.39
N ARG A 191 -11.98 1.01 10.77
CA ARG A 191 -11.76 -0.08 9.82
C ARG A 191 -13.00 -0.38 8.98
N GLY A 192 -14.19 0.07 9.40
CA GLY A 192 -15.44 -0.13 8.68
C GLY A 192 -15.44 0.43 7.26
N PHE A 193 -14.65 1.47 6.99
CA PHE A 193 -14.48 2.00 5.63
C PHE A 193 -13.80 1.03 4.66
N LEU A 194 -12.98 0.09 5.17
CA LEU A 194 -12.30 -0.89 4.32
C LEU A 194 -13.26 -1.89 3.67
N ALA A 195 -14.48 -2.02 4.19
CA ALA A 195 -15.48 -2.94 3.65
C ALA A 195 -15.87 -2.65 2.19
N THR A 196 -15.77 -1.39 1.75
CA THR A 196 -16.10 -0.96 0.39
C THR A 196 -14.88 -0.69 -0.49
N LEU A 197 -13.67 -0.79 0.07
CA LEU A 197 -12.43 -0.53 -0.65
C LEU A 197 -12.13 -1.69 -1.61
N GLU A 198 -11.76 -1.41 -2.86
CA GLU A 198 -11.40 -2.46 -3.83
C GLU A 198 -10.19 -3.30 -3.37
N ASP A 199 -10.10 -4.56 -3.80
CA ASP A 199 -9.01 -5.49 -3.43
C ASP A 199 -7.63 -4.89 -3.68
N ARG A 200 -7.45 -4.24 -4.84
CA ARG A 200 -6.19 -3.59 -5.21
C ARG A 200 -5.77 -2.53 -4.19
N HIS A 201 -6.73 -1.76 -3.68
CA HIS A 201 -6.47 -0.72 -2.69
C HIS A 201 -6.24 -1.27 -1.27
N VAL A 202 -6.77 -2.45 -0.95
CA VAL A 202 -6.41 -3.21 0.27
C VAL A 202 -4.96 -3.68 0.16
N SER A 203 -4.59 -4.37 -0.94
CA SER A 203 -3.20 -4.78 -1.21
C SER A 203 -2.23 -3.60 -1.15
N ASN A 204 -2.57 -2.49 -1.80
CA ASN A 204 -1.80 -1.25 -1.78
C ASN A 204 -1.51 -0.74 -0.36
N GLY A 205 -2.44 -0.86 0.60
CA GLY A 205 -2.16 -0.50 1.99
C GLY A 205 -1.39 -1.54 2.80
N LEU A 206 -1.52 -2.82 2.45
CA LEU A 206 -0.72 -3.89 3.05
C LEU A 206 0.77 -3.72 2.79
N ALA A 207 1.15 -3.04 1.70
CA ALA A 207 2.54 -2.67 1.42
C ALA A 207 3.17 -1.83 2.56
N GLU A 208 2.45 -0.85 3.10
CA GLU A 208 2.96 0.00 4.19
C GLU A 208 3.02 -0.73 5.54
N ILE A 209 2.11 -1.69 5.76
CA ILE A 209 2.17 -2.59 6.91
C ILE A 209 3.39 -3.50 6.79
N LEU A 210 3.62 -4.07 5.60
CA LEU A 210 4.78 -4.91 5.30
C LEU A 210 6.09 -4.14 5.45
N LYS A 211 6.14 -2.86 5.05
CA LYS A 211 7.28 -1.97 5.30
C LYS A 211 7.67 -2.00 6.77
N ILE A 212 6.75 -1.66 7.67
CA ILE A 212 7.01 -1.65 9.13
C ILE A 212 7.43 -3.04 9.62
N ALA A 213 6.77 -4.10 9.14
CA ALA A 213 7.12 -5.47 9.49
C ALA A 213 8.57 -5.83 9.15
N LEU A 214 9.04 -5.45 7.96
CA LEU A 214 10.38 -5.78 7.47
C LEU A 214 11.48 -5.06 8.23
N ILE A 215 11.28 -3.79 8.60
CA ILE A 215 12.35 -2.99 9.23
C ILE A 215 12.31 -2.95 10.77
N LYS A 216 11.21 -3.37 11.40
CA LYS A 216 11.02 -3.24 12.86
C LYS A 216 10.34 -4.40 13.57
N ASP A 217 9.49 -5.17 12.91
CA ASP A 217 8.63 -6.13 13.62
C ASP A 217 8.49 -7.48 12.91
N ALA A 218 9.38 -8.42 13.28
CA ALA A 218 9.33 -9.79 12.79
C ALA A 218 8.05 -10.56 13.20
N THR A 219 7.35 -10.12 14.26
CA THR A 219 6.07 -10.72 14.65
C THR A 219 4.95 -10.22 13.76
N LEU A 220 4.94 -8.93 13.41
CA LEU A 220 4.04 -8.39 12.39
C LEU A 220 4.26 -9.10 11.04
N PHE A 221 5.52 -9.36 10.65
CA PHE A 221 5.81 -10.11 9.43
C PHE A 221 5.18 -11.51 9.47
N ARG A 222 5.35 -12.25 10.58
CA ARG A 222 4.76 -13.59 10.74
C ARG A 222 3.22 -13.55 10.72
N LEU A 223 2.60 -12.53 11.33
CA LEU A 223 1.15 -12.37 11.26
C LEU A 223 0.65 -12.19 9.83
N LEU A 224 1.35 -11.38 9.03
CA LEU A 224 1.06 -11.24 7.61
C LEU A 224 1.31 -12.54 6.85
N GLU A 225 2.42 -13.23 7.12
CA GLU A 225 2.79 -14.48 6.47
C GLU A 225 1.80 -15.62 6.77
N ASP A 226 1.33 -15.75 8.00
CA ASP A 226 0.42 -16.83 8.41
C ASP A 226 -1.03 -16.56 8.00
N HIS A 227 -1.40 -15.30 7.74
CA HIS A 227 -2.80 -14.89 7.55
C HIS A 227 -3.07 -14.03 6.30
N ALA A 228 -2.16 -13.96 5.34
CA ALA A 228 -2.28 -13.12 4.14
C ALA A 228 -3.64 -13.27 3.43
N GLU A 229 -4.07 -14.50 3.16
CA GLU A 229 -5.31 -14.80 2.45
C GLU A 229 -6.54 -14.38 3.25
N LEU A 230 -6.53 -14.59 4.57
CA LEU A 230 -7.60 -14.20 5.47
C LEU A 230 -7.74 -12.67 5.53
N LEU A 231 -6.62 -11.97 5.68
CA LEU A 231 -6.58 -10.50 5.75
C LEU A 231 -7.11 -9.86 4.46
N LEU A 232 -6.73 -10.41 3.30
CA LEU A 232 -7.25 -9.98 2.00
C LEU A 232 -8.75 -10.28 1.85
N ALA A 233 -9.16 -11.52 2.14
CA ALA A 233 -10.56 -11.95 1.99
C ALA A 233 -11.52 -11.12 2.84
N GLU A 234 -11.12 -10.76 4.06
CA GLU A 234 -11.93 -9.94 4.97
C GLU A 234 -11.65 -8.44 4.88
N ARG A 235 -10.72 -8.01 3.99
CA ARG A 235 -10.29 -6.61 3.87
C ARG A 235 -9.85 -5.99 5.21
N LEU A 236 -9.31 -6.82 6.12
CA LEU A 236 -8.97 -6.46 7.50
C LEU A 236 -10.13 -5.88 8.34
N THR A 237 -11.38 -6.08 7.91
CA THR A 237 -12.57 -5.59 8.64
C THR A 237 -12.94 -6.45 9.85
N GLY A 238 -12.50 -7.71 9.88
CA GLY A 238 -12.78 -8.64 10.98
C GLY A 238 -14.18 -9.26 10.90
N GLN A 239 -14.51 -9.86 9.76
CA GLN A 239 -15.80 -10.52 9.51
C GLN A 239 -15.94 -11.81 10.31
N THR A 240 -14.84 -12.49 10.61
CA THR A 240 -14.80 -13.65 11.51
C THR A 240 -14.12 -13.30 12.83
N GLN A 241 -14.35 -14.10 13.87
CA GLN A 241 -13.67 -13.90 15.17
C GLN A 241 -12.14 -13.95 15.04
N THR A 242 -11.63 -14.90 14.24
CA THR A 242 -10.19 -15.00 13.97
C THR A 242 -9.71 -13.81 13.16
N GLY A 243 -10.43 -13.43 12.11
CA GLY A 243 -10.09 -12.29 11.28
C GLY A 243 -10.06 -10.98 12.06
N ASP A 244 -11.01 -10.74 12.97
CA ASP A 244 -11.01 -9.53 13.81
C ASP A 244 -9.83 -9.51 14.79
N ALA A 245 -9.53 -10.63 15.44
CA ALA A 245 -8.39 -10.72 16.35
C ALA A 245 -7.05 -10.46 15.62
N VAL A 246 -6.85 -11.07 14.45
CA VAL A 246 -5.63 -10.87 13.64
C VAL A 246 -5.57 -9.44 13.11
N ALA A 247 -6.67 -8.90 12.57
CA ALA A 247 -6.70 -7.54 12.04
C ALA A 247 -6.38 -6.51 13.13
N ARG A 248 -6.99 -6.63 14.33
CA ARG A 248 -6.70 -5.72 15.46
C ARG A 248 -5.22 -5.74 15.84
N GLU A 249 -4.60 -6.92 15.92
CA GLU A 249 -3.17 -7.05 16.23
C GLU A 249 -2.29 -6.46 15.12
N VAL A 250 -2.62 -6.72 13.85
CA VAL A 250 -1.92 -6.12 12.69
C VAL A 250 -1.98 -4.60 12.74
N PHE A 251 -3.16 -4.01 12.97
CA PHE A 251 -3.33 -2.57 13.12
C PHE A 251 -2.55 -2.00 14.30
N SER A 252 -2.64 -2.63 15.47
CA SER A 252 -1.94 -2.18 16.67
C SER A 252 -0.42 -2.12 16.44
N ARG A 253 0.15 -3.14 15.80
CA ARG A 253 1.60 -3.20 15.50
C ARG A 253 2.01 -2.22 14.42
N ALA A 254 1.23 -2.12 13.34
CA ALA A 254 1.56 -1.23 12.23
C ALA A 254 1.50 0.25 12.65
N VAL A 255 0.40 0.67 13.29
CA VAL A 255 0.21 2.04 13.75
C VAL A 255 1.16 2.36 14.90
N GLY A 256 1.29 1.46 15.89
CA GLY A 256 2.23 1.63 17.00
C GLY A 256 3.67 1.75 16.53
N GLY A 257 4.12 0.84 15.66
CA GLY A 257 5.47 0.86 15.09
C GLY A 257 5.74 2.11 14.24
N MET A 258 4.74 2.62 13.52
CA MET A 258 4.85 3.91 12.82
C MET A 258 5.02 5.07 13.81
N LEU A 259 4.17 5.15 14.85
CA LEU A 259 4.21 6.23 15.84
C LEU A 259 5.54 6.26 16.61
N GLU A 260 6.09 5.10 16.96
CA GLU A 260 7.42 4.99 17.61
C GLU A 260 8.55 5.62 16.77
N GLU A 261 8.43 5.60 15.44
CA GLU A 261 9.41 6.21 14.53
C GLU A 261 9.16 7.70 14.30
N LEU A 262 7.89 8.13 14.37
CA LEU A 262 7.50 9.50 14.10
C LEU A 262 7.62 10.42 15.32
N GLU A 263 7.14 9.99 16.50
CA GLU A 263 7.13 10.79 17.73
C GLU A 263 8.50 11.43 18.06
N PRO A 264 9.62 10.70 18.11
CA PRO A 264 10.91 11.30 18.46
C PRO A 264 11.51 12.18 17.35
N ASN A 265 10.94 12.17 16.14
CA ASN A 265 11.52 12.80 14.95
C ASN A 265 10.48 13.43 14.01
N LEU A 266 9.44 14.06 14.56
CA LEU A 266 8.27 14.57 13.83
C LEU A 266 8.59 15.53 12.66
N TRP A 267 9.69 16.29 12.74
CA TRP A 267 10.14 17.22 11.69
C TRP A 267 11.32 16.68 10.87
N GLU A 268 11.64 15.38 11.01
CA GLU A 268 12.71 14.73 10.25
C GLU A 268 14.06 15.41 10.39
N LYS A 269 14.38 15.89 11.60
CA LYS A 269 15.69 16.51 11.87
C LYS A 269 16.80 15.46 11.83
N GLN A 270 16.49 14.22 12.20
CA GLN A 270 17.31 13.06 11.91
C GLN A 270 16.85 12.44 10.60
N LEU A 271 17.78 12.27 9.66
CA LEU A 271 17.47 11.87 8.27
C LEU A 271 17.79 10.40 7.99
N GLU A 272 18.37 9.69 8.95
CA GLU A 272 18.35 8.22 8.97
C GLU A 272 17.03 7.76 9.60
N ARG A 273 16.07 7.41 8.74
CA ARG A 273 14.69 7.09 9.12
C ARG A 273 14.32 5.70 8.63
N LEU A 274 13.91 4.80 9.53
CA LEU A 274 13.56 3.44 9.11
C LEU A 274 12.31 3.42 8.22
N VAL A 275 11.37 4.31 8.49
CA VAL A 275 10.12 4.46 7.72
C VAL A 275 10.33 4.99 6.29
N ASP A 276 11.56 5.33 5.92
CA ASP A 276 11.93 5.62 4.52
C ASP A 276 12.22 4.34 3.71
N TYR A 277 12.12 3.17 4.33
CA TYR A 277 12.21 1.89 3.63
C TYR A 277 11.12 1.78 2.56
N GLY A 278 11.50 1.30 1.37
CA GLY A 278 10.63 1.32 0.19
C GLY A 278 10.34 2.71 -0.38
N HIS A 279 11.01 3.78 0.09
CA HIS A 279 10.77 5.17 -0.34
C HIS A 279 12.03 5.87 -0.92
N SER A 280 12.96 5.09 -1.45
CA SER A 280 14.22 5.61 -2.02
C SER A 280 14.22 5.68 -3.54
N PHE A 281 13.42 4.85 -4.19
CA PHE A 281 13.23 4.78 -5.64
C PHE A 281 11.74 4.91 -5.98
N SER A 282 10.86 4.44 -5.10
CA SER A 282 9.41 4.48 -5.30
C SER A 282 8.86 5.87 -5.64
N PRO A 283 9.32 7.02 -5.10
CA PRO A 283 8.75 8.31 -5.46
C PRO A 283 8.98 8.67 -6.93
N THR A 284 10.14 8.28 -7.50
CA THR A 284 10.42 8.50 -8.93
C THR A 284 9.72 7.47 -9.79
N LEU A 285 9.66 6.21 -9.35
CA LEU A 285 8.95 5.13 -10.04
C LEU A 285 7.45 5.44 -10.15
N GLU A 286 6.81 5.79 -9.04
CA GLU A 286 5.40 6.14 -8.94
C GLU A 286 5.06 7.26 -9.92
N MET A 287 5.75 8.41 -9.84
CA MET A 287 5.48 9.55 -10.71
C MET A 287 5.68 9.26 -12.20
N ARG A 288 6.65 8.40 -12.57
CA ARG A 288 6.86 7.99 -13.97
C ARG A 288 5.89 6.94 -14.47
N ALA A 289 5.31 6.16 -13.56
CA ALA A 289 4.37 5.10 -13.89
C ALA A 289 2.90 5.57 -13.85
N LEU A 290 2.60 6.79 -13.38
CA LEU A 290 1.22 7.27 -13.27
C LEU A 290 0.44 7.15 -14.59
N PRO A 291 -0.82 6.67 -14.56
CA PRO A 291 -1.59 6.18 -13.39
C PRO A 291 -1.45 4.67 -13.14
N ALA A 292 -0.52 3.98 -13.80
CA ALA A 292 -0.45 2.52 -13.81
C ALA A 292 -0.08 1.90 -12.46
N LEU A 293 0.78 2.55 -11.67
CA LEU A 293 1.15 2.11 -10.31
C LEU A 293 0.52 2.98 -9.24
N LEU A 294 -0.05 2.33 -8.22
CA LEU A 294 -0.40 2.95 -6.96
C LEU A 294 0.85 3.12 -6.06
N HIS A 295 0.73 3.95 -5.04
CA HIS A 295 1.82 4.25 -4.10
C HIS A 295 2.46 3.00 -3.47
N GLY A 296 1.67 2.17 -2.79
CA GLY A 296 2.13 0.96 -2.12
C GLY A 296 2.67 -0.10 -3.08
N GLU A 297 2.21 -0.10 -4.34
CA GLU A 297 2.78 -0.94 -5.39
C GLU A 297 4.19 -0.49 -5.75
N ALA A 298 4.40 0.82 -5.96
CA ALA A 298 5.74 1.38 -6.19
C ALA A 298 6.66 1.18 -4.98
N VAL A 299 6.14 1.33 -3.76
CA VAL A 299 6.85 1.05 -2.50
C VAL A 299 7.26 -0.41 -2.42
N THR A 300 6.39 -1.35 -2.82
CA THR A 300 6.74 -2.78 -2.80
C THR A 300 7.84 -3.13 -3.79
N VAL A 301 7.81 -2.55 -4.99
CA VAL A 301 8.89 -2.74 -5.98
C VAL A 301 10.24 -2.22 -5.44
N ASP A 302 10.25 -1.10 -4.71
CA ASP A 302 11.44 -0.59 -4.02
C ASP A 302 11.89 -1.51 -2.87
N MET A 303 10.95 -1.99 -2.03
CA MET A 303 11.24 -2.96 -0.97
C MET A 303 11.84 -4.26 -1.53
N ALA A 304 11.32 -4.77 -2.64
CA ALA A 304 11.84 -5.94 -3.32
C ALA A 304 13.28 -5.69 -3.82
N LEU A 305 13.53 -4.53 -4.44
CA LEU A 305 14.85 -4.16 -4.97
C LEU A 305 15.88 -4.07 -3.84
N THR A 306 15.50 -3.42 -2.75
CA THR A 306 16.35 -3.24 -1.57
C THR A 306 16.54 -4.52 -0.77
N THR A 307 15.60 -5.47 -0.82
CA THR A 307 15.76 -6.82 -0.25
C THR A 307 16.79 -7.64 -1.03
N VAL A 308 16.75 -7.61 -2.37
CA VAL A 308 17.76 -8.28 -3.22
C VAL A 308 19.14 -7.65 -3.03
N LEU A 309 19.23 -6.33 -2.89
CA LEU A 309 20.48 -5.65 -2.52
C LEU A 309 21.02 -6.11 -1.16
N ALA A 310 20.13 -6.24 -0.16
CA ALA A 310 20.49 -6.72 1.16
C ALA A 310 21.05 -8.15 1.13
N GLU A 311 20.45 -9.03 0.33
CA GLU A 311 20.97 -10.39 0.10
C GLU A 311 22.36 -10.34 -0.53
N GLY A 312 22.56 -9.54 -1.58
CA GLY A 312 23.86 -9.38 -2.22
C GLY A 312 24.96 -8.85 -1.29
N ARG A 313 24.58 -8.22 -0.18
CA ARG A 313 25.48 -7.74 0.89
C ARG A 313 25.54 -8.67 2.11
N GLY A 314 24.87 -9.81 2.08
CA GLY A 314 24.83 -10.77 3.19
C GLY A 314 24.05 -10.29 4.42
N LEU A 315 23.23 -9.25 4.28
CA LEU A 315 22.38 -8.70 5.35
C LEU A 315 21.06 -9.46 5.48
N VAL A 316 20.58 -10.04 4.38
CA VAL A 316 19.39 -10.89 4.30
C VAL A 316 19.80 -12.25 3.75
N SER A 317 19.29 -13.33 4.33
CA SER A 317 19.52 -14.67 3.82
C SER A 317 18.66 -14.95 2.58
N THR A 318 19.08 -15.86 1.70
CA THR A 318 18.26 -16.30 0.56
C THR A 318 16.88 -16.80 0.99
N SER A 319 16.81 -17.53 2.10
CA SER A 319 15.54 -18.00 2.67
C SER A 319 14.63 -16.85 3.12
N ASP A 320 15.19 -15.80 3.73
CA ASP A 320 14.39 -14.64 4.12
C ASP A 320 13.95 -13.84 2.90
N ARG A 321 14.80 -13.63 1.89
CA ARG A 321 14.39 -13.02 0.61
C ARG A 321 13.21 -13.76 0.01
N GLU A 322 13.26 -15.09 -0.06
CA GLU A 322 12.17 -15.91 -0.61
C GLU A 322 10.86 -15.72 0.17
N ARG A 323 10.92 -15.70 1.51
CA ARG A 323 9.76 -15.41 2.36
C ARG A 323 9.20 -14.01 2.11
N ILE A 324 10.07 -13.01 2.01
CA ILE A 324 9.68 -11.61 1.78
C ILE A 324 9.00 -11.43 0.43
N ILE A 325 9.67 -11.81 -0.66
CA ILE A 325 9.16 -11.71 -2.04
C ILE A 325 7.90 -12.56 -2.20
N GLY A 326 7.89 -13.73 -1.59
CA GLY A 326 6.74 -14.59 -1.58
C GLY A 326 5.52 -13.97 -0.87
N LEU A 327 5.72 -13.38 0.31
CA LEU A 327 4.66 -12.68 1.01
C LEU A 327 4.12 -11.50 0.18
N MET A 328 4.99 -10.71 -0.47
CA MET A 328 4.56 -9.64 -1.37
C MET A 328 3.58 -10.16 -2.44
N ARG A 329 3.88 -11.32 -3.05
CA ARG A 329 3.01 -11.96 -4.05
C ARG A 329 1.69 -12.44 -3.45
N ARG A 330 1.71 -13.08 -2.28
CA ARG A 330 0.49 -13.51 -1.57
C ARG A 330 -0.41 -12.34 -1.15
N LEU A 331 0.18 -11.18 -0.87
CA LEU A 331 -0.52 -9.91 -0.64
C LEU A 331 -0.98 -9.24 -1.94
N ARG A 332 -0.75 -9.87 -3.11
CA ARG A 332 -1.08 -9.38 -4.47
C ARG A 332 -0.37 -8.07 -4.81
N LEU A 333 0.89 -7.93 -4.40
CA LEU A 333 1.73 -6.77 -4.69
C LEU A 333 2.78 -7.08 -5.77
N PRO A 334 3.11 -6.12 -6.65
CA PRO A 334 4.15 -6.30 -7.64
C PRO A 334 5.54 -6.25 -6.98
N VAL A 335 6.43 -7.14 -7.42
CA VAL A 335 7.83 -7.20 -6.96
C VAL A 335 8.81 -6.63 -7.97
N TRP A 336 8.36 -6.37 -9.19
CA TRP A 336 9.13 -5.81 -10.29
C TRP A 336 8.28 -4.87 -11.16
N HIS A 337 8.94 -3.98 -11.90
CA HIS A 337 8.31 -3.13 -12.91
C HIS A 337 9.29 -2.83 -14.06
N PRO A 338 8.83 -2.72 -15.33
CA PRO A 338 9.69 -2.44 -16.48
C PRO A 338 10.54 -1.16 -16.37
N LEU A 339 10.11 -0.20 -15.56
CA LEU A 339 10.86 1.04 -15.33
C LEU A 339 12.06 0.86 -14.37
N LEU A 340 12.29 -0.32 -13.78
CA LEU A 340 13.48 -0.61 -12.97
C LEU A 340 14.75 -0.80 -13.83
N GLU A 341 15.05 0.20 -14.66
CA GLU A 341 16.22 0.26 -15.51
C GLU A 341 17.19 1.36 -15.04
N PRO A 342 18.47 1.34 -15.48
CA PRO A 342 19.45 2.35 -15.09
C PRO A 342 18.97 3.80 -15.30
N GLY A 343 18.19 4.06 -16.36
CA GLY A 343 17.60 5.37 -16.66
C GLY A 343 16.58 5.91 -15.64
N LEU A 344 16.09 5.06 -14.74
CA LEU A 344 15.29 5.46 -13.59
C LEU A 344 16.09 5.41 -12.29
N LEU A 345 16.82 4.31 -12.07
CA LEU A 345 17.48 4.03 -10.79
C LEU A 345 18.58 5.05 -10.44
N GLU A 346 19.42 5.44 -11.41
CA GLU A 346 20.49 6.41 -11.15
C GLU A 346 19.92 7.82 -10.84
N PRO A 347 18.99 8.40 -11.64
CA PRO A 347 18.32 9.64 -11.27
C PRO A 347 17.61 9.58 -9.92
N ALA A 348 16.91 8.47 -9.63
CA ALA A 348 16.21 8.29 -8.37
C ALA A 348 17.17 8.26 -7.17
N LEU A 349 18.29 7.53 -7.25
CA LEU A 349 19.32 7.54 -6.20
C LEU A 349 19.87 8.95 -5.96
N ARG A 350 20.12 9.73 -7.03
CA ARG A 350 20.58 11.12 -6.93
C ARG A 350 19.55 12.04 -6.29
N GLU A 351 18.28 11.89 -6.64
CA GLU A 351 17.19 12.64 -6.02
C GLU A 351 17.08 12.33 -4.53
N THR A 352 17.06 11.04 -4.16
CA THR A 352 16.99 10.59 -2.76
C THR A 352 18.19 11.07 -1.95
N THR A 353 19.39 11.01 -2.51
CA THR A 353 20.60 11.55 -1.85
C THR A 353 20.48 13.05 -1.60
N ARG A 354 19.93 13.82 -2.55
CA ARG A 354 19.69 15.26 -2.36
C ARG A 354 18.60 15.52 -1.31
N HIS A 355 17.51 14.77 -1.37
CA HIS A 355 16.40 14.87 -0.42
C HIS A 355 16.88 14.56 1.01
N ARG A 356 17.79 13.60 1.16
CA ARG A 356 18.41 13.21 2.42
C ARG A 356 19.74 13.95 2.67
N ASP A 357 19.83 15.22 2.26
CA ASP A 357 20.91 16.16 2.60
C ASP A 357 22.33 15.68 2.25
N GLY A 358 22.49 15.16 1.04
CA GLY A 358 23.80 14.81 0.45
C GLY A 358 24.32 13.41 0.79
N LEU A 359 23.62 12.65 1.63
CA LEU A 359 23.92 11.25 1.95
C LEU A 359 22.79 10.34 1.51
N GLN A 360 23.10 9.10 1.11
CA GLN A 360 22.08 8.17 0.63
C GLN A 360 21.15 7.72 1.76
N ARG A 361 21.69 7.48 2.97
CA ARG A 361 20.92 7.11 4.18
C ARG A 361 19.86 6.04 3.87
N MET A 362 20.27 4.98 3.17
CA MET A 362 19.37 3.99 2.61
C MET A 362 18.98 2.99 3.69
N PRO A 363 17.73 2.98 4.19
CA PRO A 363 17.27 1.91 5.06
C PRO A 363 17.22 0.61 4.26
N ILE A 364 17.87 -0.43 4.78
CA ILE A 364 17.99 -1.75 4.15
C ILE A 364 17.73 -2.81 5.22
N PRO A 365 16.97 -3.89 4.92
CA PRO A 365 16.67 -4.93 5.90
C PRO A 365 17.94 -5.69 6.32
N VAL A 366 17.96 -6.10 7.59
CA VAL A 366 18.93 -7.02 8.19
C VAL A 366 18.14 -8.17 8.80
N GLY A 367 18.05 -9.28 8.07
CA GLY A 367 17.01 -10.28 8.30
C GLY A 367 15.60 -9.68 8.16
N ILE A 368 14.62 -10.31 8.82
CA ILE A 368 13.24 -9.82 8.90
C ILE A 368 13.03 -9.16 10.26
N GLY A 369 12.49 -7.93 10.26
CA GLY A 369 12.19 -7.15 11.47
C GLY A 369 13.34 -6.30 11.98
N GLY A 370 14.40 -6.14 11.20
CA GLY A 370 15.56 -5.31 11.53
C GLY A 370 16.11 -4.62 10.29
N ALA A 371 16.84 -3.52 10.48
CA ALA A 371 17.40 -2.75 9.39
C ALA A 371 18.66 -1.97 9.79
N CYS A 372 19.43 -1.56 8.79
CA CYS A 372 20.56 -0.64 8.92
C CYS A 372 20.52 0.42 7.82
N PHE A 373 21.47 1.37 7.85
CA PHE A 373 21.58 2.43 6.84
C PHE A 373 22.85 2.26 6.00
N LEU A 374 22.69 2.23 4.68
CA LEU A 374 23.81 2.23 3.72
C LEU A 374 24.01 3.62 3.11
N HIS A 375 25.26 3.94 2.78
CA HIS A 375 25.67 5.25 2.23
C HIS A 375 26.48 5.15 0.93
N ASP A 376 26.70 3.93 0.46
CA ASP A 376 27.67 3.57 -0.58
C ASP A 376 27.05 2.65 -1.65
N LEU A 377 25.73 2.69 -1.86
CA LEU A 377 25.11 1.98 -2.97
C LEU A 377 25.66 2.52 -4.29
N THR A 378 26.04 1.60 -5.16
CA THR A 378 26.50 1.91 -6.52
C THR A 378 25.42 1.63 -7.56
N VAL A 379 25.44 2.36 -8.67
CA VAL A 379 24.55 2.10 -9.82
C VAL A 379 24.70 0.66 -10.35
N ALA A 380 25.91 0.11 -10.26
CA ALA A 380 26.19 -1.27 -10.66
C ALA A 380 25.51 -2.30 -9.75
N GLU A 381 25.48 -2.09 -8.43
CA GLU A 381 24.70 -2.93 -7.50
C GLU A 381 23.21 -2.84 -7.78
N LEU A 382 22.70 -1.63 -8.01
CA LEU A 382 21.30 -1.40 -8.37
C LEU A 382 20.90 -2.14 -9.64
N GLY A 383 21.72 -2.05 -10.69
CA GLY A 383 21.48 -2.75 -11.95
C GLY A 383 21.46 -4.27 -11.80
N ARG A 384 22.36 -4.84 -10.98
CA ARG A 384 22.36 -6.29 -10.70
C ARG A 384 21.10 -6.71 -9.94
N ALA A 385 20.72 -5.96 -8.90
CA ALA A 385 19.54 -6.29 -8.11
C ALA A 385 18.24 -6.19 -8.94
N ALA A 386 18.15 -5.19 -9.82
CA ALA A 386 17.02 -5.06 -10.74
C ALA A 386 16.96 -6.22 -11.77
N GLY A 387 18.12 -6.70 -12.24
CA GLY A 387 18.21 -7.88 -13.10
C GLY A 387 17.71 -9.14 -12.42
N ILE A 388 18.14 -9.40 -11.19
CA ILE A 388 17.67 -10.55 -10.38
C ILE A 388 16.17 -10.48 -10.15
N LEU A 389 15.62 -9.30 -9.81
CA LEU A 389 14.18 -9.15 -9.66
C LEU A 389 13.40 -9.45 -10.93
N ARG A 390 13.93 -9.04 -12.08
CA ARG A 390 13.32 -9.32 -13.37
C ARG A 390 13.28 -10.83 -13.63
N GLU A 391 14.38 -11.54 -13.37
CA GLU A 391 14.43 -13.00 -13.50
C GLU A 391 13.41 -13.67 -12.56
N LEU A 392 13.35 -13.24 -11.30
CA LEU A 392 12.38 -13.74 -10.33
C LEU A 392 10.92 -13.49 -10.74
N ASP A 393 10.63 -12.42 -11.49
CA ASP A 393 9.31 -12.10 -12.03
C ASP A 393 9.01 -12.89 -13.32
N GLU A 394 10.00 -13.06 -14.20
CA GLU A 394 9.90 -13.85 -15.44
C GLU A 394 9.73 -15.35 -15.16
N ASP A 395 10.31 -15.89 -14.09
CA ASP A 395 10.11 -17.29 -13.64
C ASP A 395 8.63 -17.61 -13.28
N LEU A 396 7.78 -16.59 -13.14
CA LEU A 396 6.32 -16.72 -12.97
C LEU A 396 5.53 -16.67 -14.28
N VAL A 397 6.16 -16.32 -15.39
CA VAL A 397 5.52 -16.35 -16.71
C VAL A 397 5.60 -17.77 -17.23
N ILE A 398 4.43 -18.37 -17.47
CA ILE A 398 4.20 -19.65 -18.14
C ILE A 398 5.32 -19.96 -19.14
N THR A 399 6.19 -20.91 -18.80
CA THR A 399 7.14 -21.47 -19.76
C THR A 399 6.37 -22.46 -20.63
N ASP A 400 6.27 -22.18 -21.94
CA ASP A 400 5.88 -23.18 -22.93
C ASP A 400 6.92 -24.31 -22.85
N VAL A 401 6.59 -25.42 -22.19
CA VAL A 401 7.42 -26.63 -22.18
C VAL A 401 7.18 -27.37 -23.50
N ASN A 402 7.79 -26.88 -24.57
CA ASN A 402 8.01 -27.69 -25.77
C ASN A 402 9.20 -28.63 -25.50
N ASP A 403 8.98 -29.68 -24.69
CA ASP A 403 9.89 -30.81 -24.66
C ASP A 403 9.42 -31.83 -25.72
N GLY A 404 9.87 -31.59 -26.96
CA GLY A 404 10.19 -32.65 -27.91
C GLY A 404 9.18 -33.79 -28.13
N SER A 405 7.90 -33.50 -28.34
CA SER A 405 7.06 -34.33 -29.21
C SER A 405 5.96 -33.48 -29.84
N GLU A 406 6.05 -33.28 -31.15
CA GLU A 406 4.95 -32.73 -31.95
C GLU A 406 3.80 -33.75 -31.97
N ALA A 407 2.89 -33.71 -30.99
CA ALA A 407 1.62 -34.43 -31.09
C ALA A 407 0.46 -33.89 -30.24
N GLU A 408 0.66 -33.26 -29.07
CA GLU A 408 -0.49 -32.92 -28.22
C GLU A 408 -0.34 -31.53 -27.56
N GLY A 409 -1.26 -30.62 -27.89
CA GLY A 409 -1.28 -29.21 -27.49
C GLY A 409 -1.61 -28.94 -26.01
N ASN A 410 -0.98 -29.65 -25.09
CA ASN A 410 -1.07 -29.36 -23.66
C ASN A 410 -0.07 -28.27 -23.28
N ARG A 411 -0.56 -27.21 -22.64
CA ARG A 411 0.30 -26.24 -21.92
C ARG A 411 0.21 -26.52 -20.44
N VAL A 412 1.35 -26.73 -19.79
CA VAL A 412 1.46 -26.98 -18.36
C VAL A 412 1.88 -25.68 -17.68
N ILE A 413 1.02 -25.15 -16.81
CA ILE A 413 1.35 -24.04 -15.92
C ILE A 413 1.72 -24.66 -14.58
N ARG A 414 2.98 -24.50 -14.18
CA ARG A 414 3.44 -24.83 -12.84
C ARG A 414 3.52 -23.55 -12.04
N GLN A 415 2.85 -23.51 -10.89
CA GLN A 415 3.18 -22.54 -9.86
C GLN A 415 4.43 -23.05 -9.14
N ASP A 416 5.60 -22.46 -9.42
CA ASP A 416 6.74 -22.60 -8.50
C ASP A 416 6.90 -21.30 -7.71
N GLY A 417 7.07 -21.47 -6.40
CA GLY A 417 7.61 -20.44 -5.53
C GLY A 417 7.09 -20.48 -4.10
N MET A 418 5.90 -21.01 -3.81
CA MET A 418 5.34 -20.99 -2.45
C MET A 418 4.23 -22.03 -2.24
N SER A 419 4.36 -22.83 -1.18
CA SER A 419 3.48 -23.94 -0.75
C SER A 419 3.80 -25.29 -1.39
N ARG A 420 3.83 -26.34 -0.55
CA ARG A 420 4.16 -27.73 -0.92
C ARG A 420 3.01 -28.46 -1.61
N THR A 421 2.11 -27.74 -2.27
CA THR A 421 1.01 -28.31 -3.06
C THR A 421 1.33 -28.08 -4.52
N TRP A 422 1.59 -29.18 -5.23
CA TRP A 422 1.78 -29.13 -6.67
C TRP A 422 0.40 -28.93 -7.30
N GLU A 423 0.07 -27.69 -7.67
CA GLU A 423 -1.08 -27.44 -8.55
C GLU A 423 -0.57 -27.44 -9.99
N VAL A 424 -0.83 -28.54 -10.69
CA VAL A 424 -0.59 -28.62 -12.13
C VAL A 424 -1.85 -28.10 -12.82
N ILE A 425 -1.75 -26.92 -13.44
CA ILE A 425 -2.82 -26.38 -14.27
C ILE A 425 -2.49 -26.71 -15.73
N THR A 426 -3.23 -27.65 -16.32
CA THR A 426 -3.08 -28.02 -17.73
C THR A 426 -4.17 -27.36 -18.56
N TRP A 427 -3.81 -26.60 -19.58
CA TRP A 427 -4.74 -26.16 -20.63
C TRP A 427 -4.84 -27.24 -21.71
N SER A 428 -6.07 -27.65 -22.03
CA SER A 428 -6.36 -28.61 -23.09
C SER A 428 -7.43 -28.07 -24.04
N SER A 429 -7.33 -28.43 -25.32
CA SER A 429 -8.35 -28.14 -26.33
C SER A 429 -8.63 -29.37 -27.19
N LEU A 430 -9.88 -29.53 -27.62
CA LEU A 430 -10.34 -30.65 -28.43
C LEU A 430 -11.19 -30.11 -29.59
N ALA A 431 -10.74 -30.38 -30.82
CA ALA A 431 -11.42 -29.96 -32.04
C ALA A 431 -12.81 -30.64 -32.20
N PRO A 432 -13.74 -30.03 -32.96
CA PRO A 432 -15.03 -30.62 -33.31
C PRO A 432 -14.91 -32.08 -33.82
N GLY A 433 -15.72 -32.97 -33.24
CA GLY A 433 -15.78 -34.38 -33.61
C GLY A 433 -14.68 -35.26 -33.01
N ALA A 434 -13.71 -34.70 -32.29
CA ALA A 434 -12.66 -35.47 -31.64
C ALA A 434 -13.07 -36.00 -30.25
N SER A 435 -12.42 -37.07 -29.80
CA SER A 435 -12.52 -37.57 -28.44
C SER A 435 -11.13 -37.87 -27.88
N ARG A 436 -10.88 -37.55 -26.62
CA ARG A 436 -9.64 -37.84 -25.91
C ARG A 436 -9.93 -38.73 -24.70
N GLU A 437 -9.24 -39.85 -24.61
CA GLU A 437 -9.26 -40.73 -23.45
C GLU A 437 -8.00 -40.39 -22.63
N GLU A 438 -8.17 -40.08 -21.34
CA GLU A 438 -7.05 -39.81 -20.45
C GLU A 438 -6.83 -41.01 -19.53
N ASP A 439 -5.56 -41.43 -19.43
CA ASP A 439 -5.16 -42.62 -18.66
C ASP A 439 -5.59 -42.54 -17.19
N THR A 440 -5.86 -43.72 -16.62
CA THR A 440 -6.33 -43.90 -15.24
C THR A 440 -5.34 -43.28 -14.24
N GLN A 441 -5.78 -42.29 -13.46
CA GLN A 441 -4.88 -41.45 -12.65
C GLN A 441 -4.34 -42.12 -11.38
N THR A 442 -3.10 -41.78 -11.06
CA THR A 442 -2.39 -42.18 -9.84
C THR A 442 -2.60 -41.14 -8.71
N GLY A 443 -3.73 -41.23 -8.01
CA GLY A 443 -3.82 -40.80 -6.61
C GLY A 443 -4.13 -39.33 -6.25
N THR A 444 -4.54 -38.46 -7.18
CA THR A 444 -4.89 -37.04 -6.91
C THR A 444 -6.32 -36.68 -7.35
N ASP A 445 -6.94 -35.69 -6.70
CA ASP A 445 -8.25 -35.16 -7.11
C ASP A 445 -8.07 -34.10 -8.20
N ARG A 446 -9.02 -34.04 -9.16
CA ARG A 446 -8.97 -33.09 -10.30
C ARG A 446 -10.18 -32.17 -10.34
N PHE A 447 -9.93 -30.93 -10.73
CA PHE A 447 -10.95 -29.94 -11.07
C PHE A 447 -10.81 -29.56 -12.54
N CYS A 448 -11.88 -29.74 -13.32
CA CYS A 448 -11.93 -29.30 -14.71
C CYS A 448 -12.81 -28.05 -14.83
N PHE A 449 -12.26 -26.97 -15.36
CA PHE A 449 -12.99 -25.74 -15.68
C PHE A 449 -13.13 -25.57 -17.18
N VAL A 450 -14.36 -25.57 -17.68
CA VAL A 450 -14.63 -25.38 -19.12
C VAL A 450 -14.60 -23.89 -19.43
N LEU A 451 -13.75 -23.51 -20.37
CA LEU A 451 -13.53 -22.12 -20.74
C LEU A 451 -14.29 -21.72 -22.01
N ALA A 452 -14.38 -22.61 -22.99
CA ALA A 452 -15.06 -22.37 -24.26
C ALA A 452 -15.57 -23.68 -24.87
N GLY A 453 -16.61 -23.59 -25.71
CA GLY A 453 -17.25 -24.74 -26.35
C GLY A 453 -18.18 -25.54 -25.41
N ALA A 454 -18.94 -26.47 -25.99
CA ALA A 454 -19.81 -27.38 -25.26
C ALA A 454 -19.53 -28.82 -25.69
N GLY A 455 -19.52 -29.74 -24.74
CA GLY A 455 -19.23 -31.15 -25.03
C GLY A 455 -19.66 -32.09 -23.93
N GLU A 456 -19.07 -33.28 -23.91
CA GLU A 456 -19.38 -34.33 -22.95
C GLU A 456 -18.12 -34.81 -22.25
N LEU A 457 -18.18 -34.93 -20.92
CA LEU A 457 -17.17 -35.60 -20.12
C LEU A 457 -17.76 -36.90 -19.59
N HIS A 458 -17.14 -38.00 -19.95
CA HIS A 458 -17.44 -39.31 -19.40
C HIS A 458 -16.53 -39.57 -18.19
N VAL A 459 -17.13 -39.83 -17.03
CA VAL A 459 -16.42 -40.24 -15.81
C VAL A 459 -16.87 -41.64 -15.43
N ASP A 460 -15.94 -42.60 -15.39
CA ASP A 460 -16.22 -44.02 -15.12
C ASP A 460 -17.37 -44.57 -16.02
N GLY A 461 -17.45 -44.09 -17.26
CA GLY A 461 -18.46 -44.49 -18.26
C GLY A 461 -19.79 -43.71 -18.22
N ILE A 462 -19.99 -42.80 -17.27
CA ILE A 462 -21.20 -41.96 -17.17
C ILE A 462 -20.96 -40.63 -17.89
N SER A 463 -21.80 -40.28 -18.88
CA SER A 463 -21.70 -39.01 -19.63
C SER A 463 -22.31 -37.84 -18.86
N HIS A 464 -21.56 -36.74 -18.81
CA HIS A 464 -21.96 -35.46 -18.23
C HIS A 464 -21.78 -34.33 -19.26
N GLY A 465 -22.84 -33.58 -19.54
CA GLY A 465 -22.77 -32.42 -20.42
C GLY A 465 -21.94 -31.28 -19.83
N MET A 466 -21.06 -30.71 -20.64
CA MET A 466 -20.14 -29.62 -20.31
C MET A 466 -20.45 -28.34 -21.10
N ARG A 467 -20.31 -27.18 -20.46
CA ARG A 467 -20.44 -25.86 -21.09
C ARG A 467 -19.58 -24.83 -20.36
N PRO A 468 -19.29 -23.65 -20.95
CA PRO A 468 -18.44 -22.66 -20.32
C PRO A 468 -18.95 -22.25 -18.93
N GLY A 469 -18.03 -22.13 -17.97
CA GLY A 469 -18.34 -21.83 -16.57
C GLY A 469 -18.73 -23.03 -15.70
N TYR A 470 -18.71 -24.25 -16.25
CA TYR A 470 -18.84 -25.47 -15.43
C TYR A 470 -17.51 -25.88 -14.79
N LEU A 471 -17.62 -26.24 -13.52
CA LEU A 471 -16.60 -26.90 -12.73
C LEU A 471 -16.98 -28.37 -12.55
N VAL A 472 -16.09 -29.28 -12.92
CA VAL A 472 -16.25 -30.71 -12.66
C VAL A 472 -15.15 -31.16 -11.71
N ALA A 473 -15.55 -31.65 -10.53
CA ALA A 473 -14.63 -32.26 -9.58
C ALA A 473 -14.68 -33.78 -9.73
N THR A 474 -13.52 -34.40 -9.90
CA THR A 474 -13.41 -35.85 -10.03
C THR A 474 -12.42 -36.41 -9.02
N ARG A 475 -12.81 -37.55 -8.43
CA ARG A 475 -12.00 -38.27 -7.44
C ARG A 475 -10.77 -38.94 -8.07
N ALA A 476 -9.73 -39.12 -7.28
CA ALA A 476 -8.58 -39.95 -7.64
C ALA A 476 -8.97 -41.35 -8.16
N GLY A 477 -8.36 -41.77 -9.27
CA GLY A 477 -8.52 -43.10 -9.87
C GLY A 477 -9.74 -43.27 -10.78
N ALA A 478 -10.51 -42.21 -11.06
CA ALA A 478 -11.57 -42.25 -12.06
C ALA A 478 -11.00 -42.25 -13.50
N GLY A 479 -11.68 -42.94 -14.41
CA GLY A 479 -11.38 -42.91 -15.84
C GLY A 479 -12.10 -41.73 -16.51
N HIS A 480 -11.40 -40.99 -17.37
CA HIS A 480 -11.95 -39.79 -18.02
C HIS A 480 -11.88 -39.89 -19.53
N ARG A 481 -12.98 -39.49 -20.18
CA ARG A 481 -13.00 -39.28 -21.62
C ARG A 481 -13.76 -38.02 -21.99
N PHE A 482 -13.08 -37.10 -22.65
CA PHE A 482 -13.67 -35.89 -23.20
C PHE A 482 -14.10 -36.13 -24.64
N VAL A 483 -15.30 -35.68 -24.98
CA VAL A 483 -15.87 -35.77 -26.33
C VAL A 483 -16.38 -34.40 -26.72
N ASN A 484 -15.99 -33.92 -27.90
CA ASN A 484 -16.53 -32.69 -28.48
C ASN A 484 -17.48 -33.01 -29.64
N PRO A 485 -18.79 -33.19 -29.40
CA PRO A 485 -19.79 -33.34 -30.45
C PRO A 485 -20.19 -32.02 -31.12
N GLY A 486 -19.66 -30.88 -30.64
CA GLY A 486 -20.02 -29.53 -31.09
C GLY A 486 -19.36 -29.11 -32.40
N THR A 487 -19.64 -27.88 -32.82
CA THR A 487 -19.09 -27.26 -34.04
C THR A 487 -17.94 -26.28 -33.76
N GLU A 488 -17.61 -26.05 -32.50
CA GLU A 488 -16.53 -25.17 -32.03
C GLU A 488 -15.55 -25.97 -31.17
N ASP A 489 -14.33 -25.48 -31.01
CA ASP A 489 -13.34 -26.11 -30.13
C ASP A 489 -13.83 -26.12 -28.68
N LEU A 490 -13.66 -27.28 -28.01
CA LEU A 490 -13.90 -27.42 -26.59
C LEU A 490 -12.57 -27.18 -25.87
N SER A 491 -12.50 -26.16 -25.03
CA SER A 491 -11.30 -25.83 -24.25
C SER A 491 -11.58 -25.87 -22.75
N TRP A 492 -10.66 -26.45 -21.99
CA TRP A 492 -10.77 -26.56 -20.53
C TRP A 492 -9.41 -26.47 -19.83
N LEU A 493 -9.47 -26.10 -18.55
CA LEU A 493 -8.37 -26.18 -17.60
C LEU A 493 -8.56 -27.41 -16.72
N VAL A 494 -7.48 -28.15 -16.49
CA VAL A 494 -7.41 -29.20 -15.48
C VAL A 494 -6.51 -28.71 -14.35
N ILE A 495 -7.02 -28.68 -13.13
CA ILE A 495 -6.25 -28.41 -11.92
C ILE A 495 -6.14 -29.72 -11.14
N GLU A 496 -4.93 -30.24 -10.99
CA GLU A 496 -4.66 -31.37 -10.11
C GLU A 496 -4.34 -30.88 -8.71
N VAL A 497 -5.04 -31.39 -7.70
CA VAL A 497 -4.76 -31.07 -6.29
C VAL A 497 -4.11 -32.28 -5.64
N SER A 498 -2.81 -32.16 -5.35
CA SER A 498 -2.10 -33.17 -4.57
C SER A 498 -2.50 -33.07 -3.09
N GLY A 499 -3.27 -34.03 -2.60
CA GLY A 499 -3.56 -34.16 -1.17
C GLY A 499 -2.30 -34.49 -0.38
N THR A 500 -2.12 -33.91 0.81
CA THR A 500 -1.12 -34.37 1.79
C THR A 500 -1.39 -35.85 2.10
N PRO A 501 -0.37 -36.73 2.16
CA PRO A 501 -0.60 -38.12 2.47
C PRO A 501 -1.28 -38.22 3.83
N ALA A 502 -2.42 -38.91 3.89
CA ALA A 502 -3.03 -39.29 5.17
C ALA A 502 -1.93 -39.97 6.00
N ARG A 503 -1.68 -39.47 7.21
CA ARG A 503 -0.74 -40.09 8.15
C ARG A 503 -1.18 -41.55 8.31
N GLY A 504 -0.39 -42.45 7.74
CA GLY A 504 -0.62 -43.89 7.85
C GLY A 504 -0.71 -44.26 9.31
N GLY A 505 -1.81 -44.90 9.68
CA GLY A 505 -1.94 -45.59 10.96
C GLY A 505 -0.82 -46.62 11.06
N VAL A 506 0.00 -46.47 12.10
CA VAL A 506 0.88 -47.54 12.54
C VAL A 506 0.08 -48.35 13.55
N ALA A 507 -0.25 -49.58 13.13
CA ALA A 507 -0.74 -50.75 13.89
C ALA A 507 -1.90 -50.55 14.88
#